data_AF-A0A9N9J693-F1
#
_entry.id   AF-A0A9N9J693-F1
#
_cell.length_a   1.000
_cell.length_b   1.000
_cell.length_c   1.000
_cell.angle_alpha   90.00
_cell.angle_beta   90.00
_cell.angle_gamma   90.00
#
_symmetry.space_group_name_H-M   'P 1'
#
loop_
_entity.id
_entity.type
_entity.pdbx_description
1 polymer ?
#
loop_
_entity_poly.entity_id
_entity_poly.type
_entity_poly.pdbx_seq_one_letter_code
_entity_poly.pdbx_strand_id
1 'polypeptide(L)' 'YVNDQVEKFHGQDLQCSKCKRSKLGHMSRECNCGGEYQLTSRTEELVKLIARIENFVKEKEMKLLMETCEWLLNN' A
#
# COMPACT_ATOMS: atom_id res chain seq x y z
N TYR A 1 -0.33 -9.76 10.51
CA TYR A 1 -1.19 -8.59 10.26
C TYR A 1 -0.48 -7.56 9.40
N VAL A 2 0.65 -6.96 9.82
CA VAL A 2 1.40 -5.97 9.00
C VAL A 2 1.72 -6.50 7.60
N ASN A 3 2.30 -7.70 7.48
CA ASN A 3 2.61 -8.30 6.18
C ASN A 3 1.38 -8.45 5.28
N ASP A 4 0.24 -8.91 5.82
CA ASP A 4 -1.02 -9.02 5.07
C ASP A 4 -1.49 -7.66 4.52
N GLN A 5 -1.31 -6.58 5.27
CA GLN A 5 -1.65 -5.22 4.81
C GLN A 5 -0.73 -4.75 3.68
N VAL A 6 0.57 -5.04 3.78
CA VAL A 6 1.56 -4.72 2.74
C VAL A 6 1.32 -5.55 1.48
N GLU A 7 1.04 -6.85 1.63
CA GLU A 7 0.71 -7.76 0.53
C GLU A 7 -0.56 -7.31 -0.21
N LYS A 8 -1.61 -6.93 0.52
CA LYS A 8 -2.83 -6.35 -0.08
C LYS A 8 -2.55 -5.07 -0.83
N PHE A 9 -1.68 -4.21 -0.30
CA PHE A 9 -1.30 -2.98 -0.98
C PHE A 9 -0.48 -3.25 -2.24
N HIS A 10 0.47 -4.19 -2.23
CA HIS A 10 1.24 -4.54 -3.42
C HIS A 10 0.42 -5.27 -4.48
N GLY A 11 -0.52 -6.12 -4.06
CA GLY A 11 -1.40 -6.89 -4.95
C GLY A 11 -2.67 -6.15 -5.38
N GLN A 12 -2.82 -4.87 -5.04
CA GLN A 12 -4.01 -4.10 -5.37
C GLN A 12 -4.15 -3.92 -6.90
N ASP A 13 -5.39 -3.91 -7.37
CA ASP A 13 -5.66 -3.48 -8.74
C ASP A 13 -5.36 -1.99 -8.89
N LEU A 14 -5.00 -1.60 -10.12
CA LEU A 14 -4.98 -0.20 -10.53
C LEU A 14 -6.26 0.13 -11.30
N GLN A 15 -6.83 1.30 -11.04
CA GLN A 15 -8.06 1.74 -11.67
C GLN A 15 -7.83 2.96 -12.55
N CYS A 16 -8.44 3.00 -13.73
CA CYS A 16 -8.35 4.16 -14.60
C CYS A 16 -9.09 5.37 -14.00
N SER A 17 -8.43 6.52 -13.97
CA SER A 17 -8.98 7.79 -13.46
C SER A 17 -10.25 8.24 -14.21
N LYS A 18 -10.34 7.95 -15.52
CA LYS A 18 -11.46 8.32 -16.40
C LYS A 18 -12.57 7.27 -16.43
N CYS A 19 -12.29 6.07 -16.94
CA CYS A 19 -13.32 5.07 -17.21
C CYS A 19 -13.62 4.12 -16.03
N LYS A 20 -12.88 4.26 -14.92
CA LYS A 20 -13.03 3.46 -13.69
C LYS A 20 -12.87 1.94 -13.86
N ARG A 21 -12.34 1.49 -14.99
CA ARG A 21 -12.01 0.07 -15.22
C ARG A 21 -10.68 -0.29 -14.56
N SER A 22 -10.58 -1.51 -14.04
CA SER A 22 -9.33 -2.09 -13.54
C SER A 22 -8.37 -2.37 -14.69
N LYS A 23 -7.07 -2.30 -14.39
CA LYS A 23 -5.99 -2.64 -15.31
C LYS A 23 -5.91 -4.16 -15.46
N LEU A 24 -6.13 -4.67 -16.69
CA LEU A 24 -6.12 -6.12 -16.97
C LEU A 24 -4.78 -6.67 -17.47
N GLY A 25 -3.77 -5.82 -17.66
CA GLY A 25 -2.45 -6.24 -18.18
C GLY A 25 -1.30 -5.49 -17.53
N HIS A 26 -0.08 -6.00 -17.66
CA HIS A 26 1.06 -5.49 -16.89
C HIS A 26 1.85 -4.39 -17.60
N MET A 27 1.89 -4.38 -18.93
CA MET A 27 2.83 -3.54 -19.70
C MET A 27 2.31 -2.12 -20.00
N SER A 28 1.00 -1.90 -20.12
CA SER A 28 0.50 -0.56 -20.48
C SER A 28 0.63 0.41 -19.31
N ARG A 29 1.16 1.61 -19.56
CA ARG A 29 1.17 2.70 -18.57
C ARG A 29 -0.18 3.41 -18.48
N GLU A 30 -0.93 3.42 -19.58
CA GLU A 30 -2.17 4.19 -19.71
C GLU A 30 -3.33 3.27 -20.10
N CYS A 31 -4.54 3.71 -19.76
CA CYS A 31 -5.76 3.04 -20.20
C CYS A 31 -6.06 3.38 -21.66
N ASN A 32 -6.71 2.47 -22.39
CA ASN A 32 -7.12 2.68 -23.79
C ASN A 32 -8.02 3.92 -24.01
N CYS A 33 -8.61 4.47 -22.95
CA CYS A 33 -9.38 5.72 -23.00
C CYS A 33 -8.49 6.98 -22.81
N GLY A 34 -7.16 6.84 -22.83
CA GLY A 34 -6.20 7.90 -22.56
C GLY A 34 -6.23 8.43 -21.13
N GLY A 35 -6.56 7.57 -20.16
CA GLY A 35 -6.59 7.91 -18.74
C GLY A 35 -5.50 7.19 -17.97
N GLU A 36 -4.93 7.85 -16.97
CA GLU A 36 -3.91 7.27 -16.10
C GLU A 36 -4.51 6.23 -15.14
N TYR A 37 -3.72 5.22 -14.81
CA TYR A 37 -4.05 4.24 -13.77
C TYR A 37 -3.62 4.76 -12.40
N GLN A 38 -4.52 4.65 -11.43
CA GLN A 38 -4.33 5.12 -10.05
C GLN A 38 -4.44 3.95 -9.07
N LEU A 39 -3.79 4.08 -7.92
CA LEU A 39 -3.91 3.16 -6.80
C LEU A 39 -5.37 3.11 -6.32
N THR A 40 -5.86 1.92 -6.00
CA THR A 40 -7.20 1.71 -5.41
C THR A 40 -7.17 1.87 -3.89
N SER A 41 -6.02 1.57 -3.28
CA SER A 41 -5.69 1.82 -1.87
C SER A 41 -4.69 2.95 -1.76
N ARG A 42 -5.00 3.94 -0.92
CA ARG A 42 -4.16 5.12 -0.71
C ARG A 42 -2.91 4.77 0.11
N THR A 43 -1.74 5.16 -0.39
CA THR A 43 -0.46 4.96 0.31
C THR A 43 -0.47 5.58 1.70
N GLU A 44 -1.09 6.76 1.84
CA GLU A 44 -1.16 7.50 3.10
C GLU A 44 -1.90 6.71 4.18
N GLU A 45 -2.88 5.89 3.80
CA GLU A 45 -3.65 5.08 4.75
C GLU A 45 -2.82 3.89 5.26
N LEU A 46 -2.02 3.26 4.40
CA LEU A 46 -1.08 2.22 4.82
C LEU A 46 0.01 2.77 5.74
N VAL A 47 0.61 3.92 5.38
CA VAL A 47 1.64 4.58 6.20
C VAL A 47 1.10 4.94 7.58
N LYS A 48 -0.10 5.53 7.66
CA LYS A 48 -0.75 5.84 8.95
C LYS A 48 -1.01 4.58 9.77
N LEU A 49 -1.41 3.48 9.14
CA LEU A 49 -1.64 2.21 9.83
C LEU A 49 -0.34 1.66 10.43
N ILE A 50 0.74 1.62 9.65
CA ILE A 50 2.04 1.10 10.10
C ILE A 50 2.60 1.99 11.22
N ALA A 51 2.54 3.32 11.10
CA ALA A 51 2.98 4.24 12.15
C ALA A 51 2.20 4.10 13.47
N ARG A 52 0.88 3.81 13.40
CA ARG A 52 0.09 3.51 14.61
C ARG A 52 0.54 2.20 15.27
N ILE A 53 0.82 1.18 14.48
CA ILE A 53 1.32 -0.11 14.99
C ILE A 53 2.70 0.08 15.61
N GLU A 54 3.60 0.79 14.95
CA GLU A 54 4.94 1.14 15.45
C GLU A 54 4.86 1.80 16.84
N ASN A 55 4.01 2.82 16.99
CA ASN A 55 3.80 3.50 18.27
C ASN A 55 3.26 2.57 19.36
N PHE A 56 2.33 1.67 19.01
CA PHE A 56 1.80 0.69 19.96
C PHE A 56 2.85 -0.33 20.42
N VAL A 57 3.72 -0.79 19.51
CA VAL A 57 4.70 -1.86 19.82
C VAL A 57 5.92 -1.34 20.58
N LYS A 58 6.24 -0.04 20.46
CA LYS A 58 7.28 0.63 21.27
C LYS A 58 7.04 0.46 22.78
N GLU A 59 5.79 0.47 23.22
CA GLU A 59 5.41 0.32 24.62
C GLU A 59 5.37 -1.14 25.12
N LYS A 60 5.46 -2.12 24.20
CA LYS A 60 5.18 -3.55 24.48
C LYS A 60 6.39 -4.47 24.30
N GLU A 61 7.59 -3.90 24.12
CA GLU A 61 8.85 -4.64 23.92
C GLU A 61 8.84 -5.64 22.75
N MET A 62 7.96 -5.46 21.75
CA MET A 62 7.89 -6.32 20.56
C MET A 62 8.95 -5.93 19.51
N LYS A 63 10.23 -6.14 19.84
CA LYS A 63 11.39 -5.64 19.07
C LYS A 63 11.33 -5.95 17.57
N LEU A 64 11.09 -7.19 17.18
CA LEU A 64 11.04 -7.59 15.77
C LEU A 64 9.93 -6.84 14.99
N LEU A 65 8.77 -6.67 15.61
CA LEU A 65 7.65 -5.98 14.97
C LEU A 65 7.92 -4.47 14.86
N MET A 66 8.59 -3.88 15.86
CA MET A 66 9.05 -2.49 15.82
C MET A 66 10.05 -2.29 14.68
N GLU A 67 11.11 -3.11 14.60
CA GLU A 67 12.10 -3.08 13.52
C GLU A 67 11.46 -3.23 12.14
N THR A 68 10.47 -4.13 12.02
CA THR A 68 9.73 -4.30 10.76
C THR A 68 8.94 -3.05 10.39
N CYS A 69 8.27 -2.41 11.35
CA CYS A 69 7.52 -1.17 11.09
C CYS A 69 8.45 0.00 10.75
N GLU A 70 9.56 0.15 11.47
CA GLU A 70 10.59 1.16 11.20
C GLU A 70 11.19 0.97 9.81
N TRP A 71 11.50 -0.27 9.40
CA TRP A 71 11.99 -0.57 8.06
C TRP A 71 10.97 -0.21 6.98
N LEU A 72 9.68 -0.54 7.19
CA LEU A 72 8.60 -0.23 6.25
C LEU A 72 8.27 1.26 6.12
N LEU A 73 8.56 2.08 7.14
CA LEU A 73 8.30 3.52 7.09
C LEU A 73 9.45 4.32 6.46
N ASN A 74 10.65 3.74 6.41
CA ASN A 74 11.86 4.38 5.87
C ASN A 74 12.19 3.95 4.43
N ASN A 75 11.40 3.05 3.83
CA ASN A 75 11.54 2.57 2.45
C ASN A 75 10.22 2.73 1.69
#